data_AF-A0ABD5AA97-F1
#
_entry.id   AF-A0ABD5AA97-F1
#
_cell.length_a   1.000
_cell.length_b   1.000
_cell.length_c   1.000
_cell.angle_alpha   90.00
_cell.angle_beta   90.00
_cell.angle_gamma   90.00
#
_symmetry.space_group_name_H-M   'P 1'
#
loop_
_entity.id
_entity.type
_entity.pdbx_description
1 polymer ?
#
loop_
_entity_poly.entity_id
_entity_poly.type
_entity_poly.pdbx_seq_one_letter_code
_entity_poly.pdbx_strand_id
1 'polypeptide(L)'
;MIRLIAVFIVAFGLGAYASLHVLTDYVVSIKDSHKAAVRQGFETYKHANTKDLAPLIKTSNLLARYSACELEGDEGDAIALTLSINAISFGMLSKQASDLDQDTFRTGLMMYGKLKDNEKASAQLTEILTSYCKDSLRYLYDCEKLSNLLGEEWDTQWEEVKPECT
;
A
#
# COMPACT_ATOMS: atom_id res chain seq x y z
N MET A 1 -31.89 50.17 -25.83
CA MET A 1 -32.05 48.71 -25.60
C MET A 1 -30.73 47.96 -25.66
N ILE A 2 -29.93 48.04 -26.73
CA ILE A 2 -28.67 47.27 -26.88
C ILE A 2 -27.67 47.49 -25.73
N ARG A 3 -27.50 48.74 -25.24
CA ARG A 3 -26.61 49.03 -24.10
C ARG A 3 -27.03 48.36 -22.78
N LEU A 4 -28.34 48.23 -22.52
CA LEU A 4 -28.85 47.59 -21.30
C LEU A 4 -28.68 46.06 -21.38
N ILE A 5 -28.82 45.48 -22.57
CA ILE A 5 -28.57 44.05 -22.80
C ILE A 5 -27.10 43.72 -22.56
N ALA A 6 -26.17 44.55 -23.04
CA ALA A 6 -24.73 44.36 -22.82
C ALA A 6 -24.36 44.43 -21.32
N VAL A 7 -24.93 45.37 -20.57
CA VAL A 7 -24.72 45.47 -19.11
C VAL A 7 -25.28 44.24 -18.38
N PHE A 8 -26.46 43.76 -18.78
CA PHE A 8 -27.03 42.53 -18.22
C PHE A 8 -26.16 41.30 -18.46
N ILE A 9 -25.62 41.14 -19.67
CA ILE A 9 -24.75 40.00 -20.02
C ILE A 9 -23.46 40.03 -19.19
N VAL A 10 -22.85 41.20 -19.03
CA VAL A 10 -21.61 41.34 -18.23
C VAL A 10 -21.88 41.07 -16.75
N ALA A 11 -22.97 41.62 -16.20
CA ALA A 11 -23.35 41.37 -14.80
C ALA A 11 -23.70 39.89 -14.56
N PHE A 12 -24.41 39.26 -15.50
CA PHE A 12 -24.75 37.83 -15.43
C PHE A 12 -23.50 36.94 -15.54
N GLY A 13 -22.56 37.28 -16.44
CA GLY A 13 -21.29 36.56 -16.58
C GLY A 13 -20.41 36.64 -15.33
N LEU A 14 -20.31 37.84 -14.72
CA LEU A 14 -19.56 38.02 -13.47
C LEU A 14 -20.23 37.31 -12.28
N GLY A 15 -21.56 37.38 -12.18
CA GLY A 15 -22.31 36.67 -11.14
C GLY A 15 -22.22 35.15 -11.27
N ALA A 16 -22.32 34.62 -12.50
CA ALA A 16 -22.16 33.20 -12.78
C ALA A 16 -20.73 32.73 -12.45
N TYR A 17 -19.71 33.51 -12.80
CA TYR A 17 -18.31 33.18 -12.49
C TYR A 17 -18.05 33.17 -10.97
N ALA A 18 -18.50 34.20 -10.24
CA ALA A 18 -18.30 34.28 -8.80
C ALA A 18 -19.04 33.16 -8.05
N SER A 19 -20.28 32.85 -8.44
CA SER A 19 -21.06 31.75 -7.84
C SER A 19 -20.45 30.38 -8.15
N LEU A 20 -19.96 30.16 -9.37
CA LEU A 20 -19.26 28.93 -9.74
C LEU A 20 -17.98 28.74 -8.91
N HIS A 21 -17.20 29.82 -8.71
CA HIS A 21 -15.97 29.76 -7.92
C HIS A 21 -16.24 29.37 -6.46
N VAL A 22 -17.21 30.05 -5.81
CA VAL A 22 -17.58 29.76 -4.42
C VAL A 22 -18.13 28.33 -4.26
N LEU A 23 -18.95 27.87 -5.20
CA LEU A 23 -19.47 26.50 -5.19
C LEU A 23 -18.33 25.48 -5.38
N THR A 24 -17.36 25.78 -6.24
CA THR A 24 -16.20 24.91 -6.48
C THR A 24 -15.34 24.81 -5.23
N ASP A 25 -15.00 25.92 -4.60
CA ASP A 25 -14.21 25.96 -3.36
C ASP A 25 -14.92 25.23 -2.21
N TYR A 26 -16.24 25.39 -2.11
CA TYR A 26 -17.06 24.70 -1.12
C TYR A 26 -17.09 23.18 -1.34
N VAL A 27 -17.26 22.72 -2.58
CA VAL A 27 -17.24 21.29 -2.93
C VAL A 27 -15.87 20.67 -2.68
N VAL A 28 -14.79 21.38 -3.04
CA VAL A 28 -13.40 20.94 -2.76
C VAL A 28 -13.17 20.84 -1.25
N SER A 29 -13.58 21.84 -0.49
CA SER A 29 -13.46 21.85 0.98
C SER A 29 -14.21 20.69 1.64
N ILE A 30 -15.44 20.39 1.22
CA ILE A 30 -16.19 19.23 1.72
C ILE A 30 -15.47 17.93 1.39
N LYS A 31 -14.99 17.79 0.15
CA LYS A 31 -14.27 16.60 -0.31
C LYS A 31 -13.01 16.36 0.52
N ASP A 32 -12.23 17.41 0.76
CA ASP A 32 -10.99 17.34 1.53
C ASP A 32 -11.25 17.07 3.01
N SER A 33 -12.26 17.73 3.61
CA SER A 33 -12.68 17.47 4.98
C SER A 33 -13.17 16.03 5.17
N HIS A 34 -13.93 15.49 4.23
CA HIS A 34 -14.40 14.11 4.28
C HIS A 34 -13.22 13.13 4.17
N LYS A 35 -12.29 13.38 3.24
CA LYS A 35 -11.06 12.56 3.08
C LYS A 35 -10.21 12.59 4.36
N ALA A 36 -10.08 13.74 5.01
CA ALA A 36 -9.36 13.87 6.27
C ALA A 36 -10.02 13.08 7.41
N ALA A 37 -11.35 13.17 7.54
CA ALA A 37 -12.10 12.43 8.55
C ALA A 37 -12.00 10.91 8.35
N VAL A 38 -12.12 10.43 7.10
CA VAL A 38 -11.94 9.01 6.76
C VAL A 38 -10.51 8.56 7.10
N ARG A 39 -9.49 9.35 6.75
CA ARG A 39 -8.09 9.02 7.04
C ARG A 39 -7.85 8.95 8.55
N GLN A 40 -8.40 9.88 9.32
CA GLN A 40 -8.28 9.86 10.78
C GLN A 40 -8.97 8.63 11.40
N GLY A 41 -10.17 8.28 10.91
CA GLY A 41 -10.86 7.06 11.32
C GLY A 41 -10.04 5.80 11.02
N PHE A 42 -9.40 5.74 9.85
CA PHE A 42 -8.54 4.63 9.46
C PHE A 42 -7.27 4.53 10.33
N GLU A 43 -6.58 5.64 10.61
CA GLU A 43 -5.42 5.64 11.52
C GLU A 43 -5.80 5.19 12.93
N THR A 44 -6.98 5.60 13.41
CA THR A 44 -7.51 5.16 14.71
C THR A 44 -7.77 3.65 14.71
N TYR A 45 -8.35 3.12 13.62
CA TYR A 45 -8.55 1.68 13.43
C TYR A 45 -7.20 0.92 13.43
N LYS A 46 -6.19 1.41 12.70
CA LYS A 46 -4.86 0.79 12.68
C LYS A 46 -4.25 0.70 14.08
N HIS A 47 -4.38 1.77 14.86
CA HIS A 47 -3.92 1.80 16.24
C HIS A 47 -4.64 0.80 17.15
N ALA A 48 -5.97 0.71 17.03
CA ALA A 48 -6.77 -0.22 17.84
C ALA A 48 -6.37 -1.69 17.59
N ASN A 49 -6.12 -2.06 16.33
CA ASN A 49 -5.83 -3.46 15.95
C ASN A 49 -4.36 -3.85 16.08
N THR A 50 -3.48 -2.93 16.48
CA THR A 50 -2.02 -3.18 16.49
C THR A 50 -1.65 -4.40 17.33
N LYS A 51 -2.19 -4.51 18.55
CA LYS A 51 -1.84 -5.59 19.49
C LYS A 51 -2.40 -6.93 19.04
N ASP A 52 -3.58 -6.95 18.46
CA ASP A 52 -4.27 -8.19 18.07
C ASP A 52 -3.69 -8.75 16.77
N LEU A 53 -3.24 -7.88 15.86
CA LEU A 53 -2.66 -8.29 14.58
C LEU A 53 -1.17 -8.64 14.67
N ALA A 54 -0.43 -8.11 15.65
CA ALA A 54 1.02 -8.38 15.74
C ALA A 54 1.37 -9.89 15.86
N PRO A 55 0.69 -10.71 16.69
CA PRO A 55 0.94 -12.15 16.75
C PRO A 55 0.59 -12.87 15.44
N LEU A 56 -0.47 -12.44 14.76
CA LEU A 56 -0.88 -13.01 13.48
C LEU A 56 0.16 -12.72 12.40
N ILE A 57 0.65 -11.49 12.31
CA ILE A 57 1.72 -11.11 11.36
C ILE A 57 2.97 -11.95 11.62
N LYS A 58 3.42 -12.06 12.87
CA LYS A 58 4.60 -12.87 13.23
C LYS A 58 4.44 -14.33 12.81
N THR A 59 3.28 -14.91 13.10
CA THR A 59 2.99 -16.31 12.78
C THR A 59 2.89 -16.51 11.27
N SER A 60 2.23 -15.60 10.56
CA SER A 60 2.13 -15.64 9.10
C SER A 60 3.50 -15.51 8.43
N ASN A 61 4.36 -14.59 8.89
CA ASN A 61 5.73 -14.48 8.36
C ASN A 61 6.52 -15.77 8.59
N LEU A 62 6.48 -16.31 9.82
CA LEU A 62 7.17 -17.54 10.16
C LEU A 62 6.70 -18.71 9.28
N LEU A 63 5.40 -18.91 9.17
CA LEU A 63 4.83 -20.00 8.38
C LEU A 63 5.05 -19.80 6.88
N ALA A 64 5.03 -18.55 6.37
CA ALA A 64 5.34 -18.29 4.97
C ALA A 64 6.76 -18.73 4.62
N ARG A 65 7.72 -18.39 5.49
CA ARG A 65 9.12 -18.81 5.33
C ARG A 65 9.28 -20.31 5.43
N TYR A 66 8.65 -20.93 6.43
CA TYR A 66 8.67 -22.38 6.60
C TYR A 66 8.11 -23.10 5.36
N SER A 67 6.93 -22.70 4.88
CA SER A 67 6.32 -23.29 3.70
C SER A 67 7.18 -23.10 2.46
N ALA A 68 7.85 -21.96 2.33
CA ALA A 68 8.75 -21.73 1.23
C ALA A 68 10.03 -22.59 1.25
N CYS A 69 10.53 -22.96 2.43
CA CYS A 69 11.74 -23.77 2.57
C CYS A 69 11.44 -25.28 2.61
N GLU A 70 10.42 -25.69 3.35
CA GLU A 70 10.20 -27.09 3.75
C GLU A 70 9.07 -27.79 2.99
N LEU A 71 8.15 -27.03 2.39
CA LEU A 71 7.07 -27.61 1.59
C LEU A 71 7.43 -27.46 0.12
N GLU A 72 7.84 -28.58 -0.50
CA GLU A 72 8.15 -28.63 -1.92
C GLU A 72 6.88 -28.58 -2.79
N GLY A 73 7.00 -28.04 -4.00
CA GLY A 73 5.95 -28.03 -5.02
C GLY A 73 4.89 -26.92 -4.87
N ASP A 74 3.95 -26.93 -5.80
CA ASP A 74 2.95 -25.87 -6.01
C ASP A 74 2.10 -25.57 -4.75
N GLU A 75 1.85 -26.58 -3.92
CA GLU A 75 1.07 -26.44 -2.69
C GLU A 75 1.84 -25.65 -1.62
N GLY A 76 3.13 -25.93 -1.45
CA GLY A 76 4.00 -25.18 -0.55
C GLY A 76 4.13 -23.72 -0.98
N ASP A 77 4.30 -23.49 -2.28
CA ASP A 77 4.38 -22.17 -2.90
C ASP A 77 3.09 -21.36 -2.72
N ALA A 78 1.92 -21.99 -2.90
CA ALA A 78 0.63 -21.33 -2.70
C ALA A 78 0.37 -20.97 -1.22
N ILE A 79 0.77 -21.84 -0.29
CA ILE A 79 0.67 -21.57 1.15
C ILE A 79 1.60 -20.41 1.52
N ALA A 80 2.85 -20.44 1.04
CA ALA A 80 3.84 -19.40 1.30
C ALA A 80 3.39 -18.03 0.77
N LEU A 81 2.85 -17.98 -0.45
CA LEU A 81 2.25 -16.79 -1.05
C LEU A 81 1.12 -16.24 -0.18
N THR A 82 0.15 -17.09 0.18
CA THR A 82 -1.03 -16.70 0.93
C THR A 82 -0.67 -16.13 2.30
N LEU A 83 0.25 -16.78 3.01
CA LEU A 83 0.69 -16.35 4.33
C LEU A 83 1.46 -15.03 4.28
N SER A 84 2.30 -14.83 3.26
CA SER A 84 2.98 -13.55 3.04
C SER A 84 2.00 -12.42 2.74
N ILE A 85 1.02 -12.65 1.85
CA ILE A 85 -0.03 -11.67 1.56
C ILE A 85 -0.82 -11.32 2.82
N ASN A 86 -1.15 -12.31 3.66
CA ASN A 86 -1.85 -12.08 4.93
C ASN A 86 -1.03 -11.22 5.88
N ALA A 87 0.24 -11.53 6.07
CA ALA A 87 1.13 -10.76 6.93
C ALA A 87 1.23 -9.30 6.47
N ILE A 88 1.45 -9.07 5.17
CA ILE A 88 1.51 -7.74 4.58
C ILE A 88 0.18 -6.99 4.75
N SER A 89 -0.94 -7.66 4.47
CA SER A 89 -2.28 -7.07 4.60
C SER A 89 -2.59 -6.68 6.05
N PHE A 90 -2.26 -7.54 7.02
CA PHE A 90 -2.41 -7.21 8.43
C PHE A 90 -1.49 -6.06 8.86
N GLY A 91 -0.27 -6.01 8.32
CA GLY A 91 0.64 -4.87 8.47
C GLY A 91 0.02 -3.57 7.95
N MET A 92 -0.63 -3.59 6.78
CA MET A 92 -1.34 -2.41 6.26
C MET A 92 -2.51 -1.97 7.14
N LEU A 93 -3.21 -2.94 7.76
CA LEU A 93 -4.36 -2.73 8.64
C LEU A 93 -4.00 -2.38 10.10
N SER A 94 -2.70 -2.27 10.42
CA SER A 94 -2.23 -1.96 11.77
C SER A 94 -1.01 -1.04 11.78
N LYS A 95 -0.63 -0.53 12.95
CA LYS A 95 0.61 0.23 13.09
C LYS A 95 1.62 -0.58 13.88
N GLN A 96 2.49 -1.30 13.17
CA GLN A 96 3.43 -2.21 13.81
C GLN A 96 4.73 -1.53 14.23
N ALA A 97 5.48 -2.22 15.09
CA ALA A 97 6.83 -1.83 15.42
C ALA A 97 7.76 -2.06 14.21
N SER A 98 8.80 -1.24 14.10
CA SER A 98 9.69 -1.23 12.93
C SER A 98 10.36 -2.57 12.64
N ASP A 99 10.64 -3.36 13.69
CA ASP A 99 11.20 -4.71 13.56
C ASP A 99 10.23 -5.67 12.87
N LEU A 100 8.96 -5.65 13.25
CA LEU A 100 7.92 -6.49 12.64
C LEU A 100 7.57 -6.02 11.23
N ASP A 101 7.57 -4.71 11.00
CA ASP A 101 7.41 -4.11 9.68
C ASP A 101 8.52 -4.57 8.71
N GLN A 102 9.78 -4.53 9.16
CA GLN A 102 10.94 -4.99 8.40
C GLN A 102 10.91 -6.51 8.16
N ASP A 103 10.56 -7.30 9.18
CA ASP A 103 10.41 -8.75 9.07
C ASP A 103 9.36 -9.14 8.01
N THR A 104 8.23 -8.42 8.01
CA THR A 104 7.14 -8.61 7.05
C THR A 104 7.57 -8.25 5.64
N PHE A 105 8.24 -7.10 5.49
CA PHE A 105 8.73 -6.65 4.19
C PHE A 105 9.77 -7.62 3.61
N ARG A 106 10.74 -8.05 4.42
CA ARG A 106 11.75 -9.05 4.00
C ARG A 106 11.12 -10.38 3.63
N THR A 107 10.12 -10.84 4.39
CA THR A 107 9.40 -12.07 4.06
C THR A 107 8.68 -11.95 2.73
N GLY A 108 8.04 -10.81 2.46
CA GLY A 108 7.40 -10.57 1.17
C GLY A 108 8.39 -10.52 0.01
N LEU A 109 9.56 -9.89 0.19
CA LEU A 109 10.63 -9.90 -0.81
C LEU A 109 11.18 -11.31 -1.04
N MET A 110 11.36 -12.10 0.01
CA MET A 110 11.75 -13.50 -0.10
C MET A 110 10.73 -14.30 -0.92
N MET A 111 9.43 -14.14 -0.64
CA MET A 111 8.38 -14.80 -1.42
C MET A 111 8.37 -14.34 -2.87
N TYR A 112 8.63 -13.05 -3.11
CA TYR A 112 8.72 -12.51 -4.47
C TYR A 112 9.81 -13.22 -5.27
N GLY A 113 11.02 -13.34 -4.72
CA GLY A 113 12.10 -14.01 -5.44
C GLY A 113 11.89 -15.49 -5.67
N LYS A 114 11.33 -16.19 -4.67
CA LYS A 114 10.99 -17.61 -4.82
C LYS A 114 9.93 -17.83 -5.91
N LEU A 115 8.97 -16.92 -6.02
CA LEU A 115 7.82 -17.05 -6.92
C LEU A 115 7.95 -16.17 -8.17
N LYS A 116 9.16 -15.65 -8.47
CA LYS A 116 9.36 -14.66 -9.53
C LYS A 116 8.92 -15.17 -10.92
N ASP A 117 9.15 -16.45 -11.16
CA ASP A 117 8.83 -17.12 -12.44
C ASP A 117 7.33 -17.43 -12.58
N ASN A 118 6.56 -17.33 -11.48
CA ASN A 118 5.10 -17.39 -11.50
C ASN A 118 4.52 -15.97 -11.65
N GLU A 119 4.26 -15.56 -12.90
CA GLU A 119 3.81 -14.21 -13.26
C GLU A 119 2.63 -13.71 -12.41
N LYS A 120 1.65 -14.58 -12.12
CA LYS A 120 0.50 -14.20 -11.31
C LYS A 120 0.89 -13.92 -9.85
N ALA A 121 1.70 -14.79 -9.27
CA ALA A 121 2.14 -14.65 -7.88
C ALA A 121 3.09 -13.45 -7.72
N SER A 122 4.04 -13.27 -8.64
CA SER A 122 4.99 -12.17 -8.63
C SER A 122 4.30 -10.81 -8.85
N ALA A 123 3.29 -10.74 -9.73
CA ALA A 123 2.48 -9.53 -9.90
C ALA A 123 1.69 -9.16 -8.63
N GLN A 124 1.05 -10.15 -7.98
CA GLN A 124 0.33 -9.93 -6.72
C GLN A 124 1.27 -9.44 -5.60
N LEU A 125 2.43 -10.08 -5.46
CA LEU A 125 3.43 -9.68 -4.48
C LEU A 125 3.99 -8.29 -4.77
N THR A 126 4.23 -7.95 -6.03
CA THR A 126 4.69 -6.62 -6.44
C THR A 126 3.70 -5.53 -6.04
N GLU A 127 2.41 -5.73 -6.34
CA GLU A 127 1.36 -4.79 -6.01
C GLU A 127 1.27 -4.55 -4.50
N ILE A 128 1.22 -5.64 -3.72
CA ILE A 128 1.01 -5.55 -2.28
C ILE A 128 2.25 -5.03 -1.55
N LEU A 129 3.47 -5.40 -1.97
CA LEU A 129 4.72 -4.87 -1.42
C LEU A 129 4.85 -3.37 -1.70
N THR A 130 4.51 -2.94 -2.92
CA THR A 130 4.51 -1.52 -3.28
C THR A 130 3.55 -0.72 -2.41
N SER A 131 2.34 -1.26 -2.21
CA SER A 131 1.32 -0.63 -1.37
C SER A 131 1.74 -0.57 0.09
N TYR A 132 2.24 -1.67 0.64
CA TYR A 132 2.71 -1.74 2.01
C TYR A 132 3.89 -0.80 2.28
N CYS A 133 4.83 -0.71 1.34
CA CYS A 133 5.93 0.26 1.45
C CYS A 133 5.37 1.69 1.54
N LYS A 134 4.50 2.07 0.60
CA LYS A 134 3.92 3.43 0.54
C LYS A 134 3.09 3.78 1.78
N ASP A 135 2.31 2.84 2.28
CA ASP A 135 1.32 3.11 3.33
C ASP A 135 1.85 2.88 4.74
N SER A 136 2.84 1.99 4.89
CA SER A 136 3.33 1.57 6.20
C SER A 136 4.82 1.77 6.39
N LEU A 137 5.65 1.79 5.34
CA LEU A 137 7.12 1.81 5.50
C LEU A 137 7.82 3.06 4.97
N ARG A 138 7.08 4.10 4.54
CA ARG A 138 7.65 5.35 4.01
C ARG A 138 8.67 6.04 4.92
N TYR A 139 8.65 5.75 6.22
CA TYR A 139 9.60 6.29 7.19
C TYR A 139 10.93 5.51 7.25
N LEU A 140 10.98 4.30 6.68
CA LEU A 140 12.15 3.41 6.68
C LEU A 140 12.75 3.22 5.28
N TYR A 141 11.95 3.28 4.22
CA TYR A 141 12.38 2.91 2.87
C TYR A 141 12.00 3.96 1.83
N ASP A 142 12.85 4.08 0.80
CA ASP A 142 12.57 4.82 -0.43
C ASP A 142 11.72 3.94 -1.37
N CYS A 143 10.40 4.02 -1.18
CA CYS A 143 9.44 3.19 -1.92
C CYS A 143 9.36 3.50 -3.42
N GLU A 144 9.96 4.60 -3.89
CA GLU A 144 10.05 4.91 -5.32
C GLU A 144 11.06 4.01 -6.03
N LYS A 145 12.06 3.52 -5.30
CA LYS A 145 13.05 2.57 -5.84
C LYS A 145 12.54 1.14 -5.86
N LEU A 146 11.49 0.81 -5.10
CA LEU A 146 11.02 -0.56 -4.95
C LEU A 146 10.58 -1.21 -6.27
N SER A 147 9.99 -0.45 -7.20
CA SER A 147 9.65 -0.99 -8.53
C SER A 147 10.88 -1.40 -9.34
N ASN A 148 11.98 -0.66 -9.21
CA ASN A 148 13.24 -0.98 -9.87
C ASN A 148 13.92 -2.17 -9.19
N LEU A 149 13.83 -2.24 -7.85
CA LEU A 149 14.32 -3.37 -7.05
C LEU A 149 13.65 -4.68 -7.44
N LEU A 150 12.32 -4.68 -7.57
CA LEU A 150 11.56 -5.87 -7.95
C LEU A 150 11.73 -6.21 -9.44
N GLY A 151 12.18 -5.26 -10.27
CA GLY A 151 12.39 -5.43 -11.71
C GLY A 151 13.85 -5.75 -12.05
N GLU A 152 14.50 -4.82 -12.75
CA GLU A 152 15.81 -5.01 -13.39
C GLU A 152 16.95 -5.32 -12.41
N GLU A 153 16.85 -4.88 -11.15
CA GLU A 153 17.92 -5.04 -10.15
C GLU A 153 17.74 -6.31 -9.29
N TRP A 154 16.65 -7.07 -9.48
CA TRP A 154 16.28 -8.17 -8.57
C TRP A 154 17.35 -9.25 -8.46
N ASP A 155 17.91 -9.68 -9.59
CA ASP A 155 18.89 -10.77 -9.61
C ASP A 155 20.20 -10.41 -8.87
N THR A 156 20.51 -9.12 -8.71
CA THR A 156 21.69 -8.66 -7.97
C THR A 156 21.43 -8.58 -6.46
N GLN A 157 20.20 -8.23 -6.07
CA GLN A 157 19.82 -8.13 -4.65
C GLN A 157 19.29 -9.43 -4.05
N TRP A 158 18.87 -10.38 -4.89
CA TRP A 158 18.36 -11.67 -4.43
C TRP A 158 19.32 -12.36 -3.47
N GLU A 159 20.63 -12.30 -3.70
CA GLU A 159 21.63 -12.94 -2.83
C GLU A 159 21.70 -12.32 -1.42
N GLU A 160 21.25 -11.08 -1.21
CA GLU A 160 21.19 -10.44 0.12
C GLU A 160 19.88 -10.74 0.88
N VAL A 161 18.81 -11.06 0.15
CA VAL A 161 17.47 -11.33 0.70
C VAL A 161 17.12 -12.83 0.63
N LYS A 162 18.04 -13.63 0.09
CA LYS A 162 17.92 -15.07 -0.03
C LYS A 162 17.71 -15.67 1.35
N PRO A 163 16.72 -16.56 1.52
CA PRO A 163 16.48 -17.18 2.80
C PRO A 163 17.66 -18.08 3.18
N GLU A 164 18.17 -17.90 4.39
CA GLU A 164 18.83 -19.00 5.10
C GLU A 164 17.72 -19.94 5.59
N CYS A 165 17.40 -20.94 4.77
CA CYS A 165 16.62 -22.08 5.23
C CYS A 165 17.51 -22.89 6.18
N THR A 166 17.38 -22.66 7.50
CA THR A 166 18.04 -23.44 8.55
C THR A 166 17.21 -24.61 9.01
#